data_AF-A0A813W1V0-F1
#
_entry.id   AF-A0A813W1V0-F1
#
_cell.length_a   1.000
_cell.length_b   1.000
_cell.length_c   1.000
_cell.angle_alpha   90.00
_cell.angle_beta   90.00
_cell.angle_gamma   90.00
#
_symmetry.space_group_name_H-M   'P 1'
#
loop_
_entity.id
_entity.type
_entity.pdbx_description
1 polymer ?
#
loop_
_entity_poly.entity_id
_entity_poly.type
_entity_poly.pdbx_seq_one_letter_code
_entity_poly.pdbx_strand_id
1 'polypeptide(L)'
;MGLWGSKQKRDITVPNPEAAAQVFVTEEAITNVLKTFQESTNQSKKNIEEPKPAPASLDLHLSPDLHDKRISEYEKGLVEGAKQASKEVEEMFRERYTTMPVCVDLQSRVSKCYSDNSDRTLNCLDVANEFIKCVENERQKKFGLTKA
;
A
#
# COMPACT_ATOMS: atom_id res chain seq x y z
N MET A 1 -1.02 -53.59 28.07
CA MET A 1 0.10 -53.24 27.17
C MET A 1 -0.48 -52.55 25.95
N GLY A 2 -0.06 -51.29 25.73
CA GLY A 2 -0.31 -50.48 24.53
C GLY A 2 -1.68 -49.80 24.43
N LEU A 3 -1.85 -48.61 23.84
CA LEU A 3 -0.94 -47.60 23.29
C LEU A 3 -1.76 -46.31 23.26
N TRP A 4 -1.51 -45.37 24.18
CA TRP A 4 -2.08 -44.02 24.10
C TRP A 4 -1.05 -43.08 23.49
N GLY A 5 -1.49 -42.34 22.47
CA GLY A 5 -0.87 -41.06 22.11
C GLY A 5 0.18 -41.14 21.00
N SER A 6 -0.27 -41.33 19.76
CA SER A 6 0.47 -40.80 18.62
C SER A 6 0.45 -39.27 18.72
N LYS A 7 1.50 -38.69 19.32
CA LYS A 7 1.79 -37.26 19.21
C LYS A 7 2.08 -36.95 17.74
N GLN A 8 1.06 -36.59 16.97
CA GLN A 8 1.29 -35.91 15.72
C GLN A 8 1.86 -34.54 16.06
N LYS A 9 3.18 -34.40 15.90
CA LYS A 9 3.88 -33.13 15.90
C LYS A 9 3.43 -32.40 14.63
N ARG A 10 2.34 -31.63 14.73
CA ARG A 10 2.00 -30.69 13.68
C ARG A 10 2.98 -29.55 13.82
N ASP A 11 3.96 -29.49 12.91
CA ASP A 11 4.77 -28.29 12.73
C ASP A 11 3.83 -27.20 12.19
N ILE A 12 3.24 -26.44 13.11
CA ILE A 12 2.50 -25.24 12.76
C ILE A 12 3.56 -24.19 12.45
N THR A 13 3.94 -24.12 11.18
CA THR A 13 4.70 -22.98 10.68
C THR A 13 3.72 -21.81 10.63
N VAL A 14 3.69 -21.01 11.69
CA VAL A 14 3.01 -19.71 11.66
C VAL A 14 3.93 -18.78 10.87
N PRO A 15 3.55 -18.31 9.68
CA PRO A 15 4.33 -17.30 9.00
C PRO A 15 4.37 -16.06 9.89
N ASN A 16 5.58 -15.66 10.26
CA ASN A 16 5.88 -14.49 11.07
C ASN A 16 5.16 -13.23 10.51
N PRO A 17 4.20 -12.62 11.24
CA PRO A 17 3.55 -11.40 10.81
C PRO A 17 4.34 -10.12 11.18
N GLU A 18 5.51 -10.23 11.82
CA GLU A 18 6.36 -9.09 12.24
C GLU A 18 7.38 -8.61 11.21
N ALA A 19 7.37 -9.15 9.99
CA ALA A 19 7.78 -8.28 8.90
C ALA A 19 6.65 -7.26 8.80
N ALA A 20 6.85 -6.08 9.40
CA ALA A 20 6.00 -4.92 9.18
C ALA A 20 5.47 -5.02 7.76
N ALA A 21 4.15 -5.06 7.58
CA ALA A 21 3.56 -4.94 6.26
C ALA A 21 3.81 -3.51 5.77
N GLN A 22 5.09 -3.12 5.69
CA GLN A 22 5.56 -2.14 4.76
C GLN A 22 5.14 -2.76 3.44
N VAL A 23 4.26 -2.08 2.74
CA VAL A 23 4.05 -2.33 1.33
C VAL A 23 5.41 -2.03 0.69
N PHE A 24 6.29 -3.04 0.66
CA PHE A 24 7.55 -2.95 -0.03
C PHE A 24 7.18 -3.01 -1.50
N VAL A 25 7.15 -1.85 -2.13
CA VAL A 25 7.19 -1.81 -3.58
C VAL A 25 8.58 -2.34 -3.93
N THR A 26 8.66 -3.60 -4.33
CA THR A 26 9.92 -4.21 -4.71
C THR A 26 10.48 -3.44 -5.89
N GLU A 27 11.80 -3.35 -6.00
CA GLU A 27 12.45 -2.68 -7.13
C GLU A 27 11.98 -3.30 -8.47
N GLU A 28 11.65 -4.59 -8.47
CA GLU A 28 10.99 -5.30 -9.56
C GLU A 28 9.56 -4.82 -9.82
N ALA A 29 8.74 -4.59 -8.79
CA ALA A 29 7.40 -4.03 -8.95
C ALA A 29 7.45 -2.59 -9.49
N ILE A 30 8.41 -1.77 -9.03
CA ILE A 30 8.67 -0.43 -9.58
C ILE A 30 9.08 -0.55 -11.05
N THR A 31 10.02 -1.44 -11.36
CA THR A 31 10.54 -1.65 -12.72
C THR A 31 9.45 -2.17 -13.66
N ASN A 32 8.57 -3.07 -13.20
CA ASN A 32 7.46 -3.60 -13.99
C ASN A 32 6.39 -2.54 -14.24
N VAL A 33 6.08 -1.70 -13.25
CA VAL A 33 5.17 -0.56 -13.44
C VAL A 33 5.78 0.47 -14.39
N LEU A 34 7.07 0.81 -14.22
CA LEU A 34 7.78 1.72 -15.13
C LEU A 34 7.83 1.15 -16.55
N LYS A 35 8.08 -0.15 -16.70
CA LYS A 35 8.11 -0.84 -17.99
C LYS A 35 6.74 -0.85 -18.66
N THR A 36 5.65 -1.10 -17.93
CA THR A 36 4.29 -1.02 -18.49
C THR A 36 3.88 0.42 -18.82
N PHE A 37 4.33 1.42 -18.05
CA PHE A 37 4.21 2.84 -18.41
C PHE A 37 5.04 3.19 -19.66
N GLN A 38 6.24 2.64 -19.80
CA GLN A 38 7.09 2.84 -20.99
C GLN A 38 6.50 2.15 -22.22
N GLU A 39 5.94 0.95 -22.06
CA GLU A 39 5.29 0.21 -23.13
C GLU A 39 4.00 0.90 -23.58
N SER A 40 3.18 1.41 -22.65
CA SER A 40 1.98 2.19 -22.99
C SER A 40 2.31 3.55 -23.62
N THR A 41 3.35 4.26 -23.14
CA THR A 41 3.83 5.50 -23.79
C THR A 41 4.46 5.23 -25.15
N ASN A 42 5.19 4.12 -25.33
CA ASN A 42 5.75 3.70 -26.61
C ASN A 42 4.66 3.23 -27.59
N GLN A 43 3.58 2.61 -27.11
CA GLN A 43 2.42 2.25 -27.92
C GLN A 43 1.59 3.48 -28.31
N SER A 44 1.55 4.51 -27.45
CA SER A 44 1.02 5.82 -27.80
C SER A 44 1.89 6.53 -28.85
N LYS A 45 3.22 6.47 -28.73
CA LYS A 45 4.16 6.97 -29.76
C LYS A 45 4.11 6.19 -31.07
N LYS A 46 3.85 4.88 -31.04
CA LYS A 46 3.69 4.05 -32.25
C LYS A 46 2.42 4.38 -33.04
N ASN A 47 1.42 4.97 -32.38
CA ASN A 47 0.25 5.56 -33.04
C ASN A 47 0.51 6.99 -33.54
N ILE A 48 1.70 7.53 -33.29
CA ILE A 48 2.20 8.83 -33.77
C ILE A 48 3.51 8.58 -34.56
N GLU A 49 3.54 7.60 -35.48
CA GLU A 49 4.42 7.68 -36.65
C GLU A 49 3.96 6.74 -37.78
N GLU A 50 3.10 7.26 -38.66
CA GLU A 50 3.61 7.67 -39.97
C GLU A 50 3.21 9.14 -40.18
N PRO A 51 4.14 10.06 -40.52
CA PRO A 51 3.75 11.25 -41.25
C PRO A 51 3.24 10.76 -42.61
N LYS A 52 1.92 10.61 -42.72
CA LYS A 52 1.24 10.56 -44.02
C LYS A 52 1.83 11.70 -44.85
N PRO A 53 2.36 11.46 -46.07
CA PRO A 53 2.85 12.56 -46.90
C PRO A 53 1.74 13.59 -46.94
N ALA A 54 2.05 14.79 -46.45
CA ALA A 54 1.05 15.82 -46.25
C ALA A 54 0.23 15.93 -47.53
N PRO A 55 -1.10 15.69 -47.52
CA PRO A 55 -1.90 16.14 -48.63
C PRO A 55 -1.65 17.65 -48.70
N ALA A 56 -1.03 18.07 -49.80
CA ALA A 56 -0.84 19.48 -50.08
C ALA A 56 -2.18 20.19 -49.85
N SER A 57 -2.13 21.29 -49.11
CA SER A 57 -3.24 22.19 -48.75
C SER A 57 -4.22 21.69 -47.68
N LEU A 58 -3.86 21.94 -46.42
CA LEU A 58 -4.63 22.90 -45.62
C LEU A 58 -3.73 23.47 -44.52
N ASP A 59 -2.83 24.38 -44.90
CA ASP A 59 -2.23 25.29 -43.93
C ASP A 59 -3.33 26.22 -43.43
N LEU A 60 -4.13 25.71 -42.50
CA LEU A 60 -4.91 26.57 -41.64
C LEU A 60 -3.85 27.39 -40.89
N HIS A 61 -3.59 28.61 -41.36
CA HIS A 61 -2.80 29.62 -40.67
C HIS A 61 -3.55 30.00 -39.38
N LEU A 62 -3.61 29.05 -38.45
CA LEU A 62 -3.80 29.37 -37.06
C LEU A 62 -2.52 30.10 -36.69
N SER A 63 -2.64 31.40 -36.39
CA SER A 63 -1.50 32.20 -35.94
C SER A 63 -0.70 31.39 -34.91
N PRO A 64 0.63 31.27 -35.02
CA PRO A 64 1.45 30.48 -34.10
C PRO A 64 1.08 30.71 -32.63
N ASP A 65 0.79 31.96 -32.28
CA ASP A 65 0.34 32.40 -30.96
C ASP A 65 -0.95 31.71 -30.46
N LEU A 66 -1.89 31.37 -31.34
CA LEU A 66 -3.15 30.71 -30.98
C LEU A 66 -2.96 29.20 -30.79
N HIS A 67 -2.01 28.62 -31.52
CA HIS A 67 -1.61 27.23 -31.35
C HIS A 67 -0.86 27.04 -30.03
N ASP A 68 0.11 27.91 -29.74
CA ASP A 68 0.90 27.87 -28.51
C ASP A 68 0.04 28.15 -27.27
N LYS A 69 -0.90 29.09 -27.35
CA LYS A 69 -1.88 29.32 -26.28
C LYS A 69 -2.71 28.08 -25.99
N ARG A 70 -3.25 27.43 -27.02
CA ARG A 70 -4.08 26.23 -26.85
C ARG A 70 -3.29 25.07 -26.25
N ILE A 71 -2.03 24.88 -26.67
CA ILE A 71 -1.14 23.87 -26.08
C ILE A 71 -0.87 24.20 -24.61
N SER A 72 -0.55 25.46 -24.29
CA SER A 72 -0.29 25.87 -22.91
C SER A 72 -1.50 25.67 -21.99
N GLU A 73 -2.72 25.92 -22.50
CA GLU A 73 -3.96 25.68 -21.77
C GLU A 73 -4.20 24.19 -21.54
N TYR A 74 -3.91 23.35 -22.54
CA TYR A 74 -4.02 21.90 -22.44
C TYR A 74 -3.01 21.32 -21.44
N GLU A 75 -1.74 21.71 -21.53
CA GLU A 75 -0.69 21.27 -20.60
C GLU A 75 -1.01 21.69 -19.17
N LYS A 76 -1.48 22.93 -18.98
CA LYS A 76 -1.94 23.41 -17.67
C LYS A 76 -3.08 22.55 -17.13
N GLY A 77 -4.11 22.29 -17.96
CA GLY A 77 -5.24 21.44 -17.57
C GLY A 77 -4.81 20.01 -17.22
N LEU A 78 -3.83 19.46 -17.94
CA LEU A 78 -3.27 18.14 -17.66
C LEU A 78 -2.52 18.10 -16.32
N VAL A 79 -1.66 19.09 -16.05
CA VAL A 79 -0.92 19.20 -14.79
C VAL A 79 -1.86 19.41 -13.60
N GLU A 80 -2.88 20.27 -13.75
CA GLU A 80 -3.89 20.50 -12.72
C GLU A 80 -4.72 19.24 -12.46
N GLY A 81 -5.15 18.54 -13.50
CA GLY A 81 -5.88 17.27 -13.38
C GLY A 81 -5.07 16.18 -12.69
N ALA A 82 -3.78 16.03 -13.05
CA ALA A 82 -2.89 15.06 -12.41
C ALA A 82 -2.67 15.39 -10.92
N LYS A 83 -2.47 16.68 -10.60
CA LYS A 83 -2.34 17.14 -9.21
C LYS A 83 -3.60 16.88 -8.39
N GLN A 84 -4.77 17.09 -8.98
CA GLN A 84 -6.05 16.84 -8.32
C GLN A 84 -6.29 15.35 -8.09
N ALA A 85 -6.06 14.51 -9.10
CA ALA A 85 -6.17 13.06 -8.98
C ALA A 85 -5.22 12.51 -7.90
N SER A 86 -3.99 13.04 -7.81
CA SER A 86 -3.05 12.65 -6.76
C SER A 86 -3.57 12.99 -5.35
N LYS A 87 -4.19 14.16 -5.17
CA LYS A 87 -4.76 14.56 -3.87
C LYS A 87 -5.93 13.68 -3.47
N GLU A 88 -6.83 13.39 -4.40
CA GLU A 88 -8.00 12.54 -4.14
C GLU A 88 -7.57 11.13 -3.72
N VAL A 89 -6.56 10.56 -4.39
CA VAL A 89 -5.98 9.29 -3.97
C VAL A 89 -5.37 9.41 -2.58
N GLU A 90 -4.58 10.45 -2.31
CA GLU A 90 -3.96 10.62 -0.99
C GLU A 90 -5.02 10.76 0.13
N GLU A 91 -6.10 11.49 -0.10
CA GLU A 91 -7.20 11.68 0.85
C GLU A 91 -7.95 10.37 1.12
N MET A 92 -8.30 9.63 0.06
CA MET A 92 -8.94 8.32 0.16
C MET A 92 -8.09 7.31 0.93
N PHE A 93 -6.76 7.37 0.77
CA PHE A 93 -5.83 6.54 1.52
C PHE A 93 -5.66 7.04 2.95
N ARG A 94 -5.60 8.35 3.19
CA ARG A 94 -5.53 8.90 4.55
C ARG A 94 -6.72 8.48 5.38
N GLU A 95 -7.95 8.56 4.87
CA GLU A 95 -9.14 8.14 5.62
C GLU A 95 -9.17 6.63 5.91
N ARG A 96 -8.72 5.78 4.98
CA ARG A 96 -8.73 4.33 5.16
C ARG A 96 -7.58 3.81 6.04
N TYR A 97 -6.41 4.42 5.96
CA TYR A 97 -5.20 3.96 6.63
C TYR A 97 -4.84 4.76 7.90
N THR A 98 -5.66 5.73 8.30
CA THR A 98 -5.50 6.45 9.60
C THR A 98 -5.92 5.64 10.81
N THR A 99 -6.28 4.36 10.66
CA THR A 99 -6.41 3.48 11.83
C THR A 99 -5.00 3.22 12.37
N MET A 100 -4.50 4.15 13.20
CA MET A 100 -3.21 4.01 13.83
C MET A 100 -3.22 2.71 14.63
N PRO A 101 -2.29 1.78 14.36
CA PRO A 101 -2.23 0.55 15.13
C PRO A 101 -1.96 0.93 16.59
N VAL A 102 -2.85 0.47 17.47
CA VAL A 102 -2.74 0.67 18.91
C VAL A 102 -1.98 -0.51 19.52
N CYS A 103 -1.31 -0.27 20.65
CA CYS A 103 -0.57 -1.31 21.39
C CYS A 103 0.60 -1.96 20.61
N VAL A 104 1.17 -1.28 19.59
CA VAL A 104 2.23 -1.82 18.71
C VAL A 104 3.48 -2.25 19.48
N ASP A 105 3.91 -1.44 20.45
CA ASP A 105 5.09 -1.76 21.26
C ASP A 105 4.86 -3.03 22.09
N LEU A 106 3.66 -3.20 22.64
CA LEU A 106 3.27 -4.40 23.37
C LEU A 106 3.14 -5.61 22.46
N GLN A 107 2.56 -5.43 21.27
CA GLN A 107 2.48 -6.48 20.26
C GLN A 107 3.88 -7.01 19.91
N SER A 108 4.83 -6.09 19.69
CA SER A 108 6.22 -6.43 19.35
C SER A 108 6.92 -7.17 20.49
N ARG A 109 6.73 -6.70 21.73
CA ARG A 109 7.27 -7.37 22.93
C ARG A 109 6.68 -8.77 23.14
N VAL A 110 5.39 -8.97 22.90
CA VAL A 110 4.72 -10.27 23.03
C VAL A 110 5.25 -11.25 21.98
N SER A 111 5.30 -10.83 20.72
CA SER A 111 5.77 -11.69 19.63
C SER A 111 7.24 -12.08 19.81
N LYS A 112 8.10 -11.12 20.18
CA LYS A 112 9.48 -11.39 20.54
C LYS A 112 9.58 -12.40 21.69
N CYS A 113 8.80 -12.23 22.76
CA CYS A 113 8.84 -13.15 23.90
C CYS A 113 8.52 -14.59 23.48
N TYR A 114 7.46 -14.80 22.70
CA TYR A 114 7.09 -16.14 22.25
C TYR A 114 8.11 -16.73 21.28
N SER A 115 8.74 -15.89 20.44
CA SER A 115 9.84 -16.30 19.57
C SER A 115 11.06 -16.77 20.37
N ASP A 116 11.42 -16.05 21.43
CA ASP A 116 12.56 -16.38 22.30
C ASP A 116 12.26 -17.53 23.27
N ASN A 117 10.97 -17.82 23.56
CA ASN A 117 10.52 -18.81 24.55
C ASN A 117 9.54 -19.85 23.97
N SER A 118 9.80 -20.36 22.76
CA SER A 118 8.92 -21.33 22.06
C SER A 118 8.56 -22.56 22.91
N ASP A 119 9.47 -22.99 23.77
CA ASP A 119 9.34 -24.22 24.56
C ASP A 119 8.76 -23.94 25.96
N ARG A 120 8.73 -22.66 26.35
CA ARG A 120 8.36 -22.16 27.68
C ARG A 120 7.46 -20.94 27.58
N THR A 121 6.40 -21.07 26.78
CA THR A 121 5.46 -19.99 26.46
C THR A 121 4.81 -19.34 27.68
N LEU A 122 4.67 -20.07 28.79
CA LEU A 122 4.16 -19.53 30.06
C LEU A 122 5.03 -18.40 30.64
N ASN A 123 6.31 -18.33 30.28
CA ASN A 123 7.19 -17.22 30.70
C ASN A 123 6.75 -15.88 30.08
N CYS A 124 5.94 -15.90 29.01
CA CYS A 124 5.43 -14.71 28.34
C CYS A 124 4.06 -14.25 28.86
N LEU A 125 3.53 -14.89 29.91
CA LEU A 125 2.19 -14.62 30.42
C LEU A 125 2.02 -13.15 30.84
N ASP A 126 3.02 -12.57 31.51
CA ASP A 126 2.93 -11.20 32.01
C ASP A 126 2.82 -10.18 30.87
N VAL A 127 3.67 -10.29 29.85
CA VAL A 127 3.64 -9.38 28.68
C VAL A 127 2.41 -9.62 27.81
N ALA A 128 1.94 -10.87 27.70
CA ALA A 128 0.70 -11.18 27.01
C ALA A 128 -0.52 -10.55 27.71
N ASN A 129 -0.58 -10.61 29.04
CA ASN A 129 -1.63 -9.97 29.82
C ASN A 129 -1.60 -8.44 29.69
N GLU A 130 -0.42 -7.84 29.64
CA GLU A 130 -0.24 -6.40 29.40
C GLU A 130 -0.80 -5.98 28.03
N PHE A 131 -0.48 -6.75 26.97
CA PHE A 131 -1.00 -6.53 25.63
C PHE A 131 -2.53 -6.66 25.56
N ILE A 132 -3.10 -7.71 26.16
CA ILE A 132 -4.55 -7.93 26.18
C ILE A 132 -5.28 -6.74 26.84
N LYS A 133 -4.80 -6.29 28.00
CA LYS A 133 -5.36 -5.11 28.68
C LYS A 133 -5.32 -3.86 27.81
N CYS A 134 -4.23 -3.63 27.08
CA CYS A 134 -4.13 -2.52 26.15
C CYS A 134 -5.22 -2.63 25.05
N VAL A 135 -5.33 -3.78 24.39
CA VAL A 135 -6.33 -4.00 23.32
C VAL A 135 -7.76 -3.85 23.84
N GLU A 136 -8.06 -4.37 25.02
CA GLU A 136 -9.38 -4.24 25.64
C GLU A 136 -9.72 -2.78 25.98
N ASN A 137 -8.77 -2.03 26.55
CA ASN A 137 -8.96 -0.62 26.83
C ASN A 137 -9.22 0.18 25.55
N GLU A 138 -8.48 -0.07 24.47
CA GLU A 138 -8.67 0.61 23.19
C GLU A 138 -10.00 0.23 22.52
N ARG A 139 -10.42 -1.04 22.62
CA ARG A 139 -11.75 -1.46 22.20
C ARG A 139 -12.84 -0.73 22.99
N GLN A 140 -12.72 -0.67 24.31
CA GLN A 140 -13.69 0.02 25.17
C GLN A 140 -13.78 1.52 24.84
N LYS A 141 -12.64 2.20 24.64
CA LYS A 141 -12.61 3.60 24.18
C LYS A 141 -13.33 3.77 22.84
N LYS A 142 -13.09 2.87 21.88
CA LYS A 142 -13.67 2.94 20.53
C LYS A 142 -15.18 2.66 20.51
N PHE A 143 -15.67 1.77 21.36
CA PHE A 143 -17.08 1.38 21.42
C PHE A 143 -17.87 2.07 22.55
N GLY A 144 -17.25 2.98 23.31
CA GLY A 144 -17.91 3.69 24.41
C GLY A 144 -18.33 2.81 25.60
N LEU A 145 -17.78 1.60 25.73
CA LEU A 145 -18.03 0.71 26.87
C LEU A 145 -17.09 1.07 28.03
N THR A 146 -17.17 2.29 28.52
CA THR A 146 -16.56 2.63 29.81
C THR A 146 -17.42 2.00 30.91
N LYS A 147 -16.89 0.99 31.62
CA LYS A 147 -17.49 0.54 32.88
C LYS A 147 -17.46 1.70 33.88
N ALA A 148 -18.63 2.03 34.42
CA ALA A 148 -18.81 2.89 35.59
C ALA A 148 -18.20 2.25 36.84
#